data_AF-A0A2D4YFF4-F1
#
_entry.id   AF-A0A2D4YFF4-F1
#
_cell.length_a   1.000
_cell.length_b   1.000
_cell.length_c   1.000
_cell.angle_alpha   90.00
_cell.angle_beta   90.00
_cell.angle_gamma   90.00
#
_symmetry.space_group_name_H-M   'P 1'
#
loop_
_entity.id
_entity.type
_entity.pdbx_description
1 polymer ?
#
loop_
_entity_poly.entity_id
_entity_poly.type
_entity_poly.pdbx_seq_one_letter_code
_entity_poly.pdbx_strand_id
1 'polypeptide(L)' 'MDIKEKIEKLKNDIEGYKNTIWAYKFEYHDLEDSHRKEVIEAFEKKIELAKAKIKSIELNNVFEEE' A
#
# COMPACT_ATOMS: atom_id res chain seq x y z
N MET A 1 -6.73 16.11 10.88
CA MET A 1 -6.54 15.35 9.63
C MET A 1 -7.90 14.83 9.21
N ASP A 2 -8.43 15.38 8.14
CA ASP A 2 -9.75 15.05 7.58
C ASP A 2 -9.76 13.57 7.10
N ILE A 3 -10.93 12.93 7.07
CA ILE A 3 -11.05 11.53 6.60
C ILE A 3 -10.56 11.40 5.15
N LYS A 4 -10.83 12.40 4.30
CA LYS A 4 -10.33 12.46 2.93
C LYS A 4 -8.81 12.53 2.90
N GLU A 5 -8.20 13.35 3.77
CA GLU A 5 -6.75 13.48 3.89
C GLU A 5 -6.09 12.16 4.34
N LYS A 6 -6.73 11.42 5.26
CA LYS A 6 -6.25 10.08 5.67
C LYS A 6 -6.31 9.08 4.51
N ILE A 7 -7.40 9.06 3.74
CA ILE A 7 -7.56 8.16 2.59
C ILE A 7 -6.56 8.53 1.49
N GLU A 8 -6.39 9.81 1.20
CA GLU A 8 -5.42 10.30 0.20
C GLU A 8 -3.99 9.91 0.57
N LYS A 9 -3.60 10.07 1.83
CA LYS A 9 -2.31 9.59 2.32
C LYS A 9 -2.13 8.09 2.10
N LEU A 10 -3.12 7.26 2.43
CA LEU A 10 -3.05 5.81 2.21
C LEU A 10 -2.98 5.44 0.72
N LYS A 11 -3.63 6.22 -0.17
CA LYS A 11 -3.52 6.03 -1.62
C LYS A 11 -2.11 6.36 -2.13
N ASN A 12 -1.53 7.45 -1.65
CA ASN A 12 -0.15 7.83 -1.98
C ASN A 12 0.86 6.78 -1.47
N ASP A 13 0.65 6.24 -0.27
CA ASP A 13 1.46 5.13 0.25
C ASP A 13 1.38 3.90 -0.67
N ILE A 14 0.18 3.52 -1.13
CA ILE A 14 -0.02 2.41 -2.07
C ILE A 14 0.74 2.65 -3.38
N GLU A 15 0.70 3.86 -3.93
CA GLU A 15 1.45 4.20 -5.14
C GLU A 15 2.97 4.08 -4.94
N GLY A 16 3.48 4.60 -3.82
CA GLY A 16 4.90 4.43 -3.45
C GLY A 16 5.31 2.96 -3.32
N TYR A 17 4.46 2.12 -2.72
CA TYR A 17 4.72 0.68 -2.61
C TYR A 17 4.70 -0.02 -3.98
N LYS A 18 3.78 0.35 -4.88
CA LYS A 18 3.76 -0.19 -6.25
C LYS A 18 5.01 0.18 -7.03
N ASN A 19 5.48 1.42 -6.90
CA ASN A 19 6.73 1.86 -7.54
C ASN A 19 7.93 1.09 -7.00
N THR A 20 7.95 0.83 -5.69
CA THR A 20 9.01 0.01 -5.08
C THR A 20 8.98 -1.42 -5.62
N ILE A 21 7.80 -2.05 -5.70
CA ILE A 21 7.66 -3.40 -6.29
C ILE A 21 8.16 -3.42 -7.74
N TRP A 22 7.82 -2.40 -8.53
CA TRP A 22 8.25 -2.29 -9.91
C TRP A 22 9.79 -2.21 -10.01
N ALA A 23 10.43 -1.36 -9.20
CA ALA A 23 11.89 -1.26 -9.16
C ALA A 23 12.55 -2.60 -8.78
N TYR A 24 12.01 -3.33 -7.79
CA TYR A 24 12.53 -4.66 -7.42
C TYR A 24 12.27 -5.76 -8.46
N LYS A 25 11.30 -5.56 -9.37
CA LYS A 25 11.06 -6.49 -10.48
C LYS A 25 11.95 -6.22 -11.70
N PHE A 26 12.29 -4.96 -11.96
CA PHE A 26 12.89 -4.57 -13.24
C PHE A 26 14.24 -3.84 -13.13
N GLU A 27 14.45 -3.06 -12.07
CA GLU A 27 15.67 -2.25 -11.93
C GLU A 27 16.74 -2.95 -11.08
N TYR A 28 16.35 -3.63 -10.00
CA TYR A 28 17.29 -4.30 -9.09
C TYR A 28 17.65 -5.74 -9.49
N HIS A 29 17.83 -6.02 -10.77
CA HIS A 29 18.09 -7.37 -11.30
C HIS A 29 19.42 -7.99 -10.81
N ASP A 30 20.35 -7.18 -10.32
CA ASP A 30 21.63 -7.63 -9.76
C ASP A 30 21.53 -8.15 -8.31
N LEU A 31 20.41 -7.91 -7.61
CA LEU A 31 20.19 -8.45 -6.26
C LEU A 31 19.81 -9.93 -6.29
N GLU A 32 20.07 -10.67 -5.22
CA GLU A 32 19.63 -12.06 -5.11
C GLU A 32 18.11 -12.21 -5.29
N ASP A 33 17.70 -13.17 -6.11
CA ASP A 33 16.30 -13.47 -6.41
C ASP A 33 15.43 -13.67 -5.16
N SER A 34 15.96 -14.35 -4.15
CA SER A 34 15.30 -14.58 -2.86
C SER A 34 15.00 -13.26 -2.14
N HIS A 35 15.99 -12.37 -2.09
CA HIS A 35 15.86 -11.06 -1.47
C HIS A 35 14.82 -10.19 -2.21
N ARG A 36 14.85 -10.17 -3.54
CA ARG A 36 13.85 -9.42 -4.32
C ARG A 36 12.44 -9.94 -4.08
N LYS A 37 12.25 -11.27 -4.04
CA LYS A 37 10.94 -11.88 -3.75
C LYS A 37 10.44 -11.50 -2.36
N GLU A 38 11.29 -11.61 -1.34
CA GLU A 38 10.92 -11.25 0.03
C GLU A 38 10.49 -9.78 0.14
N VAL A 39 11.24 -8.86 -0.49
CA VAL A 39 10.90 -7.45 -0.51
C VAL A 39 9.58 -7.19 -1.23
N ILE A 40 9.38 -7.80 -2.41
CA ILE A 40 8.13 -7.67 -3.17
C ILE A 40 6.94 -8.15 -2.32
N GLU A 41 7.02 -9.34 -1.72
CA GLU A 41 5.96 -9.88 -0.86
C GLU A 41 5.67 -8.97 0.34
N ALA A 42 6.70 -8.37 0.95
CA ALA A 42 6.54 -7.44 2.05
C ALA A 42 5.77 -6.17 1.62
N PHE A 43 6.06 -5.62 0.44
CA PHE A 43 5.34 -4.45 -0.07
C PHE A 43 3.92 -4.79 -0.55
N GLU A 44 3.70 -5.98 -1.11
CA GLU A 44 2.34 -6.46 -1.44
C GLU A 44 1.48 -6.55 -0.18
N LYS A 45 2.01 -7.09 0.93
CA LYS A 45 1.32 -7.11 2.24
C LYS A 45 0.99 -5.70 2.74
N LYS A 46 1.90 -4.72 2.57
CA LYS A 46 1.65 -3.32 2.94
C LYS A 46 0.52 -2.69 2.12
N ILE A 47 0.44 -3.01 0.82
CA ILE A 47 -0.65 -2.56 -0.05
C ILE A 47 -1.98 -3.12 0.44
N GLU A 48 -2.06 -4.42 0.73
CA GLU A 48 -3.29 -5.04 1.22
C GLU A 48 -3.73 -4.45 2.56
N LEU A 49 -2.79 -4.21 3.48
CA LEU A 49 -3.09 -3.54 4.74
C LEU A 49 -3.60 -2.10 4.53
N ALA A 50 -3.01 -1.34 3.61
CA ALA A 50 -3.46 0.02 3.30
C ALA A 50 -4.87 0.04 2.69
N LYS A 51 -5.17 -0.89 1.77
CA LYS A 51 -6.53 -1.06 1.23
C LYS A 51 -7.55 -1.42 2.31
N ALA A 52 -7.19 -2.33 3.21
CA ALA A 52 -8.05 -2.72 4.33
C ALA A 52 -8.34 -1.53 5.26
N LYS A 53 -7.32 -0.69 5.54
CA LYS A 53 -7.49 0.54 6.31
C LYS A 53 -8.42 1.54 5.62
N ILE A 54 -8.25 1.77 4.32
CA ILE A 54 -9.17 2.63 3.54
C ILE A 54 -10.61 2.12 3.68
N LYS A 55 -10.83 0.82 3.42
CA LYS A 55 -12.16 0.21 3.53
C LYS A 55 -12.76 0.36 4.92
N SER A 56 -11.95 0.18 5.98
CA SER A 56 -12.42 0.36 7.36
C SER A 56 -12.80 1.81 7.66
N ILE A 57 -12.05 2.78 7.14
CA ILE A 57 -12.36 4.21 7.31
C ILE A 57 -13.65 4.56 6.57
N GLU A 58 -13.80 4.10 5.33
CA GLU A 58 -15.00 4.32 4.52
C GLU A 58 -16.24 3.72 5.20
N LEU A 59 -16.15 2.50 5.73
CA LEU A 59 -17.25 1.88 6.48
C LEU A 59 -17.61 2.68 7.74
N ASN A 60 -16.62 3.05 8.56
CA ASN A 60 -16.88 3.78 9.80
C ASN A 60 -17.49 5.17 9.55
N ASN A 61 -17.13 5.83 8.44
CA ASN A 61 -17.73 7.12 8.08
C ASN A 61 -19.20 7.01 7.63
N VAL A 62 -19.60 5.87 7.05
CA VAL A 62 -20.99 5.64 6.64
C VAL A 62 -21.91 5.45 7.86
N PHE A 63 -21.42 4.85 8.95
CA PHE A 63 -22.22 4.62 10.16
C PHE A 63 -22.33 5.83 11.11
N GLU A 64 -21.53 6.88 10.92
CA GLU A 64 -21.63 8.13 11.70
C GLU A 64 -22.60 9.16 11.09
N GLU A 65 -23.05 8.94 9.84
CA GLU A 65 -24.00 9.82 9.13
C GLU A 65 -25.47 9.32 9.18
N GLU A 66 -25.76 8.17 9.82
CA GLU A 66 -27.12 7.64 10.11
C GLU A 66 -27.59 7.98 11.54
#